data_AF-A0A852DZC5-F1
#
_entry.id   AF-A0A852DZC5-F1
#
_cell.length_a   1.000
_cell.length_b   1.000
_cell.length_c   1.000
_cell.angle_alpha   90.00
_cell.angle_beta   90.00
_cell.angle_gamma   90.00
#
_symmetry.space_group_name_H-M   'P 1'
#
loop_
_entity.id
_entity.type
_entity.pdbx_description
1 polymer ?
#
loop_
_entity_poly.entity_id
_entity_poly.type
_entity_poly.pdbx_seq_one_letter_code
_entity_poly.pdbx_strand_id
1 'polypeptide(L)'
;VGHCHPDIVKAAHEQNQVLNTNSRYLHDNLVDYAERLSKTLPEKLCIFYFLNSGSEANDLALRLARQYTKHEDVIVLDHAYHGHLTSLIDISPYKFRNLEGQKEWVHVAPVPDTYRGLYREDHEDSVTAYADEVKNIIEHAHKRGRKIAAFFVESLPSVGGQIIPPAGYFQKVAEHVHKAGGVFIADEIQVGFGRVGKHFWAFQLQGEDFIPDIVTMGKPIGNGHPLACVATTKEIAEAFAATGVEYFNTFGGNPVSCAIGLAVLDVIEKEHLQAHATEVGNFLMKTLKEQQIKHPIIGDVRGCGLFIGVDLIK
;
A
#
# COMPACT_ATOMS: atom_id res chain seq x y z
N VAL A 1 -12.90 -11.03 -5.55
CA VAL A 1 -13.77 -12.15 -5.10
C VAL A 1 -15.25 -11.88 -5.30
N GLY A 2 -15.70 -10.63 -5.53
CA GLY A 2 -17.10 -10.35 -5.90
C GLY A 2 -18.04 -10.15 -4.71
N HIS A 3 -19.20 -9.53 -4.97
CA HIS A 3 -20.20 -9.23 -3.94
C HIS A 3 -20.81 -10.51 -3.37
N CYS A 4 -20.98 -10.54 -2.04
CA CYS A 4 -21.72 -11.60 -1.33
C CYS A 4 -21.25 -13.03 -1.67
N HIS A 5 -19.94 -13.22 -1.88
CA HIS A 5 -19.38 -14.52 -2.24
C HIS A 5 -19.78 -15.60 -1.20
N PRO A 6 -20.40 -16.72 -1.62
CA PRO A 6 -21.01 -17.69 -0.70
C PRO A 6 -20.02 -18.28 0.30
N ASP A 7 -18.78 -18.58 -0.12
CA ASP A 7 -17.76 -19.13 0.78
C ASP A 7 -17.35 -18.13 1.88
N ILE A 8 -17.34 -16.84 1.57
CA ILE A 8 -17.00 -15.79 2.53
C ILE A 8 -18.14 -15.58 3.51
N VAL A 9 -19.39 -15.58 3.03
CA VAL A 9 -20.59 -15.51 3.87
C VAL A 9 -20.65 -16.72 4.81
N LYS A 10 -20.36 -17.91 4.31
CA LYS A 10 -20.31 -19.14 5.08
C LYS A 10 -19.23 -19.08 6.16
N ALA A 11 -17.99 -18.72 5.82
CA ALA A 11 -16.90 -18.59 6.79
C ALA A 11 -17.21 -17.59 7.92
N ALA A 12 -17.81 -16.44 7.56
CA ALA A 12 -18.27 -15.47 8.54
C ALA A 12 -19.35 -16.03 9.47
N HIS A 13 -20.34 -16.74 8.91
CA HIS A 13 -21.44 -17.32 9.68
C HIS A 13 -20.94 -18.41 10.65
N GLU A 14 -20.17 -19.37 10.16
CA GLU A 14 -19.66 -20.50 10.94
C GLU A 14 -18.79 -20.01 12.10
N GLN A 15 -17.88 -19.07 11.87
CA GLN A 15 -17.03 -18.55 12.95
C GLN A 15 -17.83 -17.75 13.99
N ASN A 16 -18.88 -17.02 13.60
CA ASN A 16 -19.75 -16.30 14.54
C ASN A 16 -20.54 -17.25 15.45
N GLN A 17 -20.79 -18.50 15.04
CA GLN A 17 -21.43 -19.51 15.88
C GLN A 17 -20.48 -20.08 16.95
N VAL A 18 -19.17 -19.86 16.80
CA VAL A 18 -18.13 -20.39 17.69
C VAL A 18 -17.61 -19.29 18.62
N LEU A 19 -16.97 -18.26 18.07
CA LEU A 19 -16.32 -17.22 18.86
C LEU A 19 -16.10 -15.93 18.05
N ASN A 20 -16.49 -14.80 18.63
CA ASN A 20 -16.21 -13.46 18.12
C ASN A 20 -15.80 -12.53 19.27
N THR A 21 -14.51 -12.54 19.59
CA THR A 21 -13.92 -11.77 20.69
C THR A 21 -12.63 -11.09 20.25
N ASN A 22 -12.09 -10.23 21.09
CA ASN A 22 -10.74 -9.69 20.91
C ASN A 22 -9.67 -10.79 20.96
N SER A 23 -8.48 -10.46 20.47
CA SER A 23 -7.34 -11.37 20.33
C SER A 23 -6.49 -11.49 21.61
N ARG A 24 -7.09 -11.34 22.81
CA ARG A 24 -6.36 -11.55 24.08
C ARG A 24 -5.86 -12.98 24.26
N TYR A 25 -6.54 -13.92 23.62
CA TYR A 25 -6.12 -15.31 23.53
C TYR A 25 -5.83 -15.60 22.06
N LEU A 26 -4.72 -16.28 21.81
CA LEU A 26 -4.35 -16.66 20.46
C LEU A 26 -5.38 -17.66 19.92
N HIS A 27 -5.96 -17.34 18.76
CA HIS A 27 -6.93 -18.18 18.07
C HIS A 27 -6.33 -18.69 16.77
N ASP A 28 -6.59 -19.95 16.42
CA ASP A 28 -5.98 -20.64 15.26
C ASP A 28 -6.16 -19.85 13.96
N ASN A 29 -7.37 -19.37 13.65
CA ASN A 29 -7.61 -18.52 12.48
C ASN A 29 -6.65 -17.32 12.36
N LEU A 30 -6.24 -16.68 13.46
CA LEU A 30 -5.30 -15.56 13.43
C LEU A 30 -3.92 -16.06 13.00
N VAL A 31 -3.46 -17.17 13.59
CA VAL A 31 -2.16 -17.79 13.30
C VAL A 31 -2.12 -18.28 11.85
N ASP A 32 -3.12 -19.04 11.44
CA ASP A 32 -3.25 -19.59 10.08
C ASP A 32 -3.30 -18.47 9.05
N TYR A 33 -3.99 -17.36 9.37
CA TYR A 33 -4.09 -16.24 8.47
C TYR A 33 -2.78 -15.49 8.32
N ALA A 34 -2.07 -15.24 9.42
CA ALA A 34 -0.72 -14.67 9.37
C ALA A 34 0.25 -15.57 8.58
N GLU A 35 0.17 -16.90 8.76
CA GLU A 35 0.99 -17.86 8.02
C GLU A 35 0.66 -17.90 6.52
N ARG A 36 -0.62 -17.82 6.14
CA ARG A 36 -1.02 -17.75 4.73
C ARG A 36 -0.60 -16.43 4.09
N LEU A 37 -0.71 -15.31 4.81
CA LEU A 37 -0.25 -14.00 4.33
C LEU A 37 1.27 -13.98 4.13
N SER A 38 2.06 -14.54 5.06
CA SER A 38 3.52 -14.57 4.95
C SER A 38 4.01 -15.29 3.69
N LYS A 39 3.31 -16.34 3.25
CA LYS A 39 3.61 -17.06 1.98
C LYS A 39 3.43 -16.21 0.72
N THR A 40 2.74 -15.07 0.82
CA THR A 40 2.54 -14.14 -0.31
C THR A 40 3.54 -12.98 -0.31
N LEU A 41 4.31 -12.81 0.76
CA LEU A 41 5.23 -11.71 0.97
C LEU A 41 6.69 -12.19 0.92
N PRO A 42 7.65 -11.29 0.66
CA PRO A 42 9.07 -11.57 0.87
C PRO A 42 9.36 -11.95 2.33
N GLU A 43 10.29 -12.89 2.53
CA GLU A 43 10.56 -13.55 3.83
C GLU A 43 10.83 -12.58 4.98
N LYS A 44 11.46 -11.42 4.70
CA LYS A 44 11.77 -10.42 5.73
C LYS A 44 10.52 -9.79 6.36
N LEU A 45 9.37 -9.81 5.68
CA LEU A 45 8.10 -9.25 6.14
C LEU A 45 7.29 -10.32 6.88
N CYS A 46 7.70 -10.60 8.12
CA CYS A 46 7.25 -11.77 8.87
C CYS A 46 6.48 -11.46 10.16
N ILE A 47 6.30 -10.18 10.51
CA ILE A 47 5.51 -9.77 11.68
C ILE A 47 4.23 -9.09 11.23
N PHE A 48 3.10 -9.53 11.77
CA PHE A 48 1.75 -9.11 11.37
C PHE A 48 1.02 -8.43 12.53
N TYR A 49 0.48 -7.24 12.27
CA TYR A 49 -0.48 -6.57 13.15
C TYR A 49 -1.81 -6.49 12.41
N PHE A 50 -2.87 -7.07 12.96
CA PHE A 50 -4.21 -7.00 12.36
C PHE A 50 -5.01 -5.84 12.93
N LEU A 51 -5.78 -5.14 12.10
CA LEU A 51 -6.54 -3.93 12.43
C LEU A 51 -7.92 -3.96 11.74
N ASN A 52 -8.74 -2.91 11.87
CA ASN A 52 -10.10 -2.88 11.33
C ASN A 52 -10.23 -2.11 10.03
N SER A 53 -9.27 -1.24 9.73
CA SER A 53 -9.31 -0.42 8.52
C SER A 53 -7.92 -0.10 7.99
N GLY A 54 -7.86 0.20 6.69
CA GLY A 54 -6.62 0.67 6.08
C GLY A 54 -6.09 1.96 6.71
N SER A 55 -6.97 2.83 7.23
CA SER A 55 -6.52 4.00 7.99
C SER A 55 -5.87 3.62 9.30
N GLU A 56 -6.44 2.69 10.07
CA GLU A 56 -5.74 2.20 11.28
C GLU A 56 -4.38 1.57 10.92
N ALA A 57 -4.30 0.81 9.81
CA ALA A 57 -3.05 0.18 9.37
C ALA A 57 -1.98 1.23 9.00
N ASN A 58 -2.36 2.27 8.24
CA ASN A 58 -1.45 3.34 7.90
C ASN A 58 -1.01 4.18 9.11
N ASP A 59 -1.91 4.39 10.09
CA ASP A 59 -1.55 5.06 11.34
C ASP A 59 -0.52 4.25 12.15
N LEU A 60 -0.73 2.93 12.27
CA LEU A 60 0.23 2.05 12.92
C LEU A 60 1.57 2.00 12.16
N ALA A 61 1.56 1.93 10.82
CA ALA A 61 2.78 1.95 10.02
C ALA A 61 3.62 3.23 10.26
N LEU A 62 2.96 4.38 10.37
CA LEU A 62 3.61 5.65 10.72
C LEU A 62 4.23 5.59 12.13
N ARG A 63 3.52 5.02 13.11
CA ARG A 63 4.04 4.82 14.47
C ARG A 63 5.24 3.87 14.50
N LEU A 64 5.17 2.75 13.78
CA LEU A 64 6.26 1.78 13.67
C LEU A 64 7.52 2.43 13.08
N ALA A 65 7.38 3.14 11.97
CA ALA A 65 8.50 3.82 11.32
C ALA A 65 9.18 4.85 12.23
N ARG A 66 8.40 5.73 12.86
CA ARG A 66 8.92 6.75 13.80
C ARG A 66 9.59 6.10 15.01
N GLN A 67 8.97 5.05 15.55
CA GLN A 67 9.50 4.38 16.72
C GLN A 67 10.78 3.60 16.43
N TYR A 68 10.89 2.99 15.25
CA TYR A 68 12.10 2.29 14.82
C TYR A 68 13.26 3.26 14.55
N THR A 69 13.00 4.29 13.74
CA THR A 69 14.03 5.24 13.28
C THR A 69 14.38 6.30 14.32
N LYS A 70 13.50 6.57 15.29
CA LYS A 70 13.54 7.75 16.18
C LYS A 70 13.49 9.08 15.44
N HIS A 71 13.03 9.07 14.20
CA HIS A 71 12.84 10.24 13.35
C HIS A 71 11.35 10.61 13.30
N GLU A 72 11.02 11.84 12.88
CA GLU A 72 9.63 12.32 12.84
C GLU A 72 9.09 12.47 11.41
N ASP A 73 9.93 12.90 10.48
CA ASP A 73 9.49 13.40 9.19
C ASP A 73 9.10 12.28 8.23
N VAL A 74 8.14 12.56 7.36
CA VAL A 74 7.66 11.61 6.36
C VAL A 74 7.66 12.28 5.00
N ILE A 75 8.12 11.56 3.99
CA ILE A 75 8.02 11.94 2.59
C ILE A 75 6.85 11.18 1.98
N VAL A 76 5.94 11.88 1.32
CA VAL A 76 4.82 11.31 0.55
C VAL A 76 4.84 11.82 -0.88
N LEU A 77 4.11 11.16 -1.77
CA LEU A 77 3.90 11.66 -3.12
C LEU A 77 2.81 12.73 -3.17
N ASP A 78 2.92 13.64 -4.13
CA ASP A 78 1.83 14.53 -4.47
C ASP A 78 0.58 13.72 -4.86
N HIS A 79 -0.60 14.29 -4.58
CA HIS A 79 -1.92 13.67 -4.74
C HIS A 79 -2.16 12.38 -3.94
N ALA A 80 -1.25 11.97 -3.05
CA ALA A 80 -1.43 10.78 -2.23
C ALA A 80 -2.64 10.90 -1.29
N TYR A 81 -3.26 9.74 -1.01
CA TYR A 81 -4.30 9.58 -0.02
C TYR A 81 -4.10 8.31 0.81
N HIS A 82 -3.75 8.49 2.08
CA HIS A 82 -3.46 7.39 3.01
C HIS A 82 -4.55 7.14 4.06
N GLY A 83 -5.60 7.97 4.11
CA GLY A 83 -6.72 7.73 5.02
C GLY A 83 -7.36 8.99 5.56
N HIS A 84 -8.17 8.82 6.60
CA HIS A 84 -9.01 9.89 7.16
C HIS A 84 -8.73 10.21 8.63
N LEU A 85 -7.87 9.45 9.31
CA LEU A 85 -7.40 9.79 10.66
C LEU A 85 -6.55 11.06 10.61
N THR A 86 -6.47 11.82 11.70
CA THR A 86 -5.73 13.09 11.76
C THR A 86 -4.29 12.95 11.26
N SER A 87 -3.57 11.93 11.74
CA SER A 87 -2.20 11.59 11.33
C SER A 87 -2.07 11.34 9.82
N LEU A 88 -3.14 10.86 9.18
CA LEU A 88 -3.19 10.49 7.76
C LEU A 88 -3.66 11.63 6.87
N ILE A 89 -4.53 12.51 7.39
CA ILE A 89 -4.86 13.76 6.74
C ILE A 89 -3.59 14.58 6.56
N ASP A 90 -2.73 14.64 7.59
CA ASP A 90 -1.45 15.37 7.54
C ASP A 90 -0.51 14.85 6.45
N ILE A 91 -0.52 13.55 6.13
CA ILE A 91 0.31 12.94 5.07
C ILE A 91 -0.45 12.68 3.77
N SER A 92 -1.64 13.26 3.57
CA SER A 92 -2.44 13.10 2.34
C SER A 92 -2.58 14.43 1.60
N PRO A 93 -1.69 14.80 0.67
CA PRO A 93 -1.75 16.07 -0.06
C PRO A 93 -3.08 16.30 -0.78
N TYR A 94 -3.74 15.22 -1.21
CA TYR A 94 -5.08 15.28 -1.79
C TYR A 94 -6.13 15.92 -0.85
N LYS A 95 -5.92 15.83 0.48
CA LYS A 95 -6.80 16.38 1.50
C LYS A 95 -6.23 17.65 2.13
N PHE A 96 -5.02 17.61 2.68
CA PHE A 96 -4.53 18.73 3.50
C PHE A 96 -4.38 20.05 2.73
N ARG A 97 -4.19 20.01 1.40
CA ARG A 97 -4.14 21.22 0.56
C ARG A 97 -5.43 22.03 0.57
N ASN A 98 -6.56 21.40 0.91
CA ASN A 98 -7.86 22.03 1.06
C ASN A 98 -8.25 22.25 2.54
N LEU A 99 -7.32 22.03 3.48
CA LEU A 99 -7.53 22.15 4.93
C LEU A 99 -6.47 23.08 5.53
N GLU A 100 -5.80 22.66 6.61
CA GLU A 100 -4.79 23.46 7.34
C GLU A 100 -3.43 23.55 6.62
N GLY A 101 -3.27 22.91 5.47
CA GLY A 101 -2.02 22.87 4.72
C GLY A 101 -1.04 21.81 5.23
N GLN A 102 0.16 21.85 4.65
CA GLN A 102 1.24 20.90 4.91
C GLN A 102 1.90 21.16 6.27
N LYS A 103 2.02 20.13 7.11
CA LYS A 103 2.77 20.20 8.38
C LYS A 103 4.27 20.23 8.10
N GLU A 104 5.06 20.83 9.00
CA GLU A 104 6.52 20.99 8.82
C GLU A 104 7.27 19.65 8.68
N TRP A 105 6.79 18.61 9.36
CA TRP A 105 7.36 17.26 9.32
C TRP A 105 6.93 16.45 8.08
N VAL A 106 6.07 16.98 7.23
CA VAL A 106 5.61 16.31 6.01
C VAL A 106 6.31 16.93 4.82
N HIS A 107 6.87 16.11 3.95
CA HIS A 107 7.49 16.54 2.69
C HIS A 107 6.76 15.90 1.51
N VAL A 108 6.54 16.67 0.45
CA VAL A 108 5.79 16.20 -0.73
C VAL A 108 6.75 16.10 -1.91
N ALA A 109 6.99 14.88 -2.37
CA ALA A 109 7.71 14.60 -3.60
C ALA A 109 6.76 14.64 -4.80
N PRO A 110 7.24 15.04 -6.00
CA PRO A 110 6.42 14.99 -7.20
C PRO A 110 6.00 13.55 -7.52
N VAL A 111 4.77 13.37 -7.96
CA VAL A 111 4.28 12.07 -8.43
C VAL A 111 5.07 11.63 -9.68
N PRO A 112 5.57 10.38 -9.76
CA PRO A 112 6.35 9.87 -10.88
C PRO A 112 5.45 9.51 -12.08
N ASP A 113 4.71 10.51 -12.57
CA ASP A 113 3.79 10.43 -13.71
C ASP A 113 4.52 10.81 -15.00
N THR A 114 4.82 9.83 -15.84
CA THR A 114 5.50 10.05 -17.13
C THR A 114 4.61 10.64 -18.22
N TYR A 115 3.32 10.85 -17.96
CA TYR A 115 2.39 11.48 -18.91
C TYR A 115 2.21 12.98 -18.64
N ARG A 116 1.75 13.39 -17.45
CA ARG A 116 1.54 14.82 -17.10
C ARG A 116 2.54 15.38 -16.10
N GLY A 117 3.35 14.55 -15.47
CA GLY A 117 4.28 14.95 -14.41
C GLY A 117 5.48 15.77 -14.89
N LEU A 118 6.40 16.00 -13.95
CA LEU A 118 7.60 16.81 -14.12
C LEU A 118 8.59 16.23 -15.16
N TYR A 119 8.76 14.90 -15.17
CA TYR A 119 9.64 14.20 -16.11
C TYR A 119 8.81 13.20 -16.91
N ARG A 120 8.62 13.49 -18.19
CA ARG A 120 7.71 12.74 -19.06
C ARG A 120 8.45 11.67 -19.87
N GLU A 121 7.71 11.02 -20.76
CA GLU A 121 8.22 9.97 -21.66
C GLU A 121 9.40 10.40 -22.54
N ASP A 122 9.59 11.69 -22.78
CA ASP A 122 10.71 12.26 -23.55
C ASP A 122 11.96 12.56 -22.69
N HIS A 123 11.88 12.42 -21.37
CA HIS A 123 13.02 12.60 -20.49
C HIS A 123 13.95 11.38 -20.52
N GLU A 124 15.25 11.61 -20.75
CA GLU A 124 16.27 10.57 -20.98
C GLU A 124 16.32 9.51 -19.86
N ASP A 125 16.24 9.93 -18.60
CA ASP A 125 16.16 9.04 -17.43
C ASP A 125 15.19 9.62 -16.39
N SER A 126 13.88 9.50 -16.66
CA SER A 126 12.84 9.97 -15.73
C SER A 126 12.87 9.24 -14.38
N VAL A 127 13.32 7.97 -14.37
CA VAL A 127 13.38 7.15 -13.16
C VAL A 127 14.37 7.74 -12.15
N THR A 128 15.60 8.02 -12.59
CA THR A 128 16.60 8.66 -11.72
C THR A 128 16.19 10.08 -11.36
N ALA A 129 15.64 10.85 -12.31
CA ALA A 129 15.24 12.23 -12.05
C ALA A 129 14.17 12.32 -10.94
N TYR A 130 13.12 11.49 -10.98
CA TYR A 130 12.12 11.43 -9.90
C TYR A 130 12.69 10.92 -8.58
N ALA A 131 13.61 9.96 -8.60
CA ALA A 131 14.24 9.47 -7.37
C ALA A 131 15.14 10.54 -6.72
N ASP A 132 15.84 11.32 -7.54
CA ASP A 132 16.68 12.44 -7.09
C ASP A 132 15.85 13.57 -6.48
N GLU A 133 14.59 13.77 -6.88
CA GLU A 133 13.69 14.69 -6.18
C GLU A 133 13.47 14.28 -4.71
N VAL A 134 13.33 12.97 -4.44
CA VAL A 134 13.23 12.46 -3.07
C VAL A 134 14.56 12.65 -2.32
N LYS A 135 15.69 12.40 -2.99
CA LYS A 135 17.03 12.66 -2.42
C LYS A 135 17.22 14.14 -2.06
N ASN A 136 16.81 15.05 -2.94
CA ASN A 136 16.89 16.50 -2.70
C ASN A 136 16.05 16.93 -1.49
N ILE A 137 14.86 16.35 -1.32
CA ILE A 137 14.02 16.55 -0.13
C ILE A 137 14.74 16.08 1.14
N ILE A 138 15.32 14.88 1.12
CA ILE A 138 16.09 14.33 2.25
C ILE A 138 17.24 15.27 2.61
N GLU A 139 18.04 15.71 1.63
CA GLU A 139 19.18 16.61 1.85
C GLU A 139 18.75 17.95 2.43
N HIS A 140 17.63 18.50 1.96
CA HIS A 140 17.08 19.76 2.48
C HIS A 140 16.57 19.63 3.91
N ALA A 141 15.86 18.54 4.23
CA ALA A 141 15.43 18.25 5.60
C ALA A 141 16.63 18.13 6.55
N HIS A 142 17.68 17.41 6.13
CA HIS A 142 18.93 17.26 6.89
C HIS A 142 19.66 18.58 7.11
N LYS A 143 19.72 19.47 6.10
CA LYS A 143 20.29 20.83 6.24
C LYS A 143 19.57 21.67 7.28
N ARG A 144 18.30 21.38 7.55
CA ARG A 144 17.48 22.01 8.61
C ARG A 144 17.52 21.26 9.95
N GLY A 145 18.38 20.25 10.09
CA GLY A 145 18.49 19.43 11.30
C GLY A 145 17.33 18.46 11.50
N ARG A 146 16.46 18.26 10.50
CA ARG A 146 15.35 17.31 10.55
C ARG A 146 15.82 15.92 10.09
N LYS A 147 15.05 14.89 10.40
CA LYS A 147 15.38 13.48 10.10
C LYS A 147 14.16 12.75 9.56
N ILE A 148 14.38 11.92 8.54
CA ILE A 148 13.33 11.21 7.81
C ILE A 148 13.05 9.85 8.45
N ALA A 149 11.83 9.65 8.92
CA ALA A 149 11.34 8.37 9.42
C ALA A 149 10.93 7.45 8.28
N ALA A 150 10.21 7.95 7.28
CA ALA A 150 9.71 7.11 6.21
C ALA A 150 9.53 7.83 4.87
N PHE A 151 9.62 7.06 3.79
CA PHE A 151 8.91 7.34 2.55
C PHE A 151 7.63 6.48 2.54
N PHE A 152 6.48 7.13 2.47
CA PHE A 152 5.17 6.52 2.58
C PHE A 152 4.41 6.70 1.26
N VAL A 153 4.10 5.59 0.59
CA VAL A 153 3.61 5.66 -0.80
C VAL A 153 2.56 4.59 -1.10
N GLU A 154 1.52 4.97 -1.85
CA GLU A 154 0.65 4.01 -2.54
C GLU A 154 1.49 3.32 -3.62
N SER A 155 1.59 1.98 -3.61
CA SER A 155 2.43 1.29 -4.61
C SER A 155 2.05 1.66 -6.04
N LEU A 156 0.75 1.91 -6.28
CA LEU A 156 0.23 2.58 -7.46
C LEU A 156 -0.72 3.72 -7.02
N PRO A 157 -0.34 5.00 -7.12
CA PRO A 157 -1.19 6.12 -6.71
C PRO A 157 -2.57 6.08 -7.37
N SER A 158 -3.60 5.83 -6.55
CA SER A 158 -4.96 5.61 -7.04
C SER A 158 -5.66 6.95 -7.25
N VAL A 159 -5.74 7.77 -6.21
CA VAL A 159 -6.41 9.08 -6.28
C VAL A 159 -5.64 10.05 -7.18
N GLY A 160 -4.33 9.87 -7.30
CA GLY A 160 -3.48 10.59 -8.26
C GLY A 160 -3.73 10.26 -9.74
N GLY A 161 -4.66 9.34 -10.04
CA GLY A 161 -5.07 9.04 -11.42
C GLY A 161 -4.44 7.77 -11.99
N GLN A 162 -4.41 6.69 -11.21
CA GLN A 162 -3.95 5.36 -11.63
C GLN A 162 -2.52 5.39 -12.18
N ILE A 163 -1.62 6.01 -11.42
CA ILE A 163 -0.22 6.17 -11.82
C ILE A 163 0.52 4.86 -11.63
N ILE A 164 1.31 4.47 -12.63
CA ILE A 164 2.25 3.36 -12.56
C ILE A 164 3.65 3.95 -12.44
N PRO A 165 4.28 3.95 -11.25
CA PRO A 165 5.64 4.42 -11.11
C PRO A 165 6.58 3.63 -12.05
N PRO A 166 7.51 4.29 -12.75
CA PRO A 166 8.47 3.61 -13.61
C PRO A 166 9.23 2.51 -12.85
N ALA A 167 9.54 1.39 -13.53
CA ALA A 167 10.27 0.30 -12.91
C ALA A 167 11.65 0.77 -12.42
N GLY A 168 12.02 0.38 -11.20
CA GLY A 168 13.27 0.79 -10.54
C GLY A 168 13.19 2.12 -9.78
N TYR A 169 12.09 2.88 -9.90
CA TYR A 169 11.90 4.11 -9.14
C TYR A 169 11.92 3.85 -7.62
N PHE A 170 11.13 2.89 -7.13
CA PHE A 170 11.07 2.61 -5.70
C PHE A 170 12.38 2.02 -5.17
N GLN A 171 13.13 1.26 -5.98
CA GLN A 171 14.45 0.76 -5.60
C GLN A 171 15.42 1.91 -5.31
N LYS A 172 15.53 2.89 -6.23
CA LYS A 172 16.37 4.08 -6.03
C LYS A 172 15.91 4.92 -4.84
N VAL A 173 14.60 5.12 -4.69
CA VAL A 173 14.04 5.86 -3.54
C VAL A 173 14.37 5.16 -2.22
N ALA A 174 14.18 3.84 -2.13
CA ALA A 174 14.51 3.07 -0.94
C ALA A 174 15.99 3.20 -0.58
N GLU A 175 16.90 3.14 -1.57
CA GLU A 175 18.34 3.37 -1.32
C GLU A 175 18.62 4.75 -0.71
N HIS A 176 17.97 5.81 -1.19
CA HIS A 176 18.13 7.15 -0.62
C HIS A 176 17.56 7.24 0.80
N VAL A 177 16.38 6.66 1.02
CA VAL A 177 15.67 6.66 2.31
C VAL A 177 16.44 5.85 3.36
N HIS A 178 16.93 4.67 3.02
CA HIS A 178 17.74 3.83 3.90
C HIS A 178 19.08 4.49 4.24
N LYS A 179 19.76 5.13 3.28
CA LYS A 179 20.97 5.92 3.55
C LYS A 179 20.73 7.08 4.52
N ALA A 180 19.50 7.61 4.57
CA ALA A 180 19.09 8.63 5.53
C ALA A 180 18.67 8.07 6.89
N GLY A 181 18.60 6.74 7.05
CA GLY A 181 18.11 6.06 8.24
C GLY A 181 16.58 6.00 8.34
N GLY A 182 15.86 6.26 7.24
CA GLY A 182 14.42 6.08 7.14
C GLY A 182 14.04 4.66 6.67
N VAL A 183 12.74 4.37 6.64
CA VAL A 183 12.17 3.10 6.11
C VAL A 183 11.21 3.34 4.94
N PHE A 184 10.99 2.33 4.10
CA PHE A 184 10.05 2.37 3.00
C PHE A 184 8.71 1.71 3.40
N ILE A 185 7.61 2.46 3.27
CA ILE A 185 6.25 1.98 3.55
C ILE A 185 5.46 1.88 2.24
N ALA A 186 5.07 0.67 1.87
CA ALA A 186 4.21 0.39 0.72
C ALA A 186 2.74 0.25 1.15
N ASP A 187 1.91 1.20 0.75
CA ASP A 187 0.47 1.16 0.90
C ASP A 187 -0.16 0.34 -0.23
N GLU A 188 -0.53 -0.89 0.11
CA GLU A 188 -1.17 -1.89 -0.76
C GLU A 188 -2.69 -1.95 -0.54
N ILE A 189 -3.27 -1.00 0.21
CA ILE A 189 -4.69 -1.05 0.61
C ILE A 189 -5.62 -1.08 -0.62
N GLN A 190 -5.28 -0.40 -1.71
CA GLN A 190 -6.07 -0.43 -2.94
C GLN A 190 -5.65 -1.53 -3.92
N VAL A 191 -4.36 -1.87 -3.94
CA VAL A 191 -3.70 -2.51 -5.09
C VAL A 191 -3.04 -3.85 -4.79
N GLY A 192 -3.14 -4.34 -3.55
CA GLY A 192 -2.76 -5.70 -3.20
C GLY A 192 -3.76 -6.77 -3.65
N PHE A 193 -3.55 -7.99 -3.18
CA PHE A 193 -4.43 -9.15 -3.39
C PHE A 193 -4.68 -9.48 -4.88
N GLY A 194 -3.63 -9.42 -5.70
CA GLY A 194 -3.67 -9.84 -7.10
C GLY A 194 -4.29 -8.84 -8.07
N ARG A 195 -4.63 -7.63 -7.62
CA ARG A 195 -5.25 -6.57 -8.43
C ARG A 195 -4.50 -6.29 -9.73
N VAL A 196 -3.17 -6.25 -9.65
CA VAL A 196 -2.26 -5.96 -10.78
C VAL A 196 -2.04 -7.15 -11.71
N GLY A 197 -2.62 -8.31 -11.38
CA GLY A 197 -2.56 -9.52 -12.20
C GLY A 197 -1.23 -10.25 -12.06
N LYS A 198 -0.14 -9.76 -12.66
CA LYS A 198 1.13 -10.50 -12.72
C LYS A 198 1.69 -10.86 -11.32
N HIS A 199 1.35 -10.06 -10.32
CA HIS A 199 1.86 -10.19 -8.95
C HIS A 199 0.72 -10.13 -7.93
N PHE A 200 0.96 -10.70 -6.74
CA PHE A 200 -0.01 -10.65 -5.65
C PHE A 200 0.00 -9.26 -4.97
N TRP A 201 1.17 -8.63 -4.86
CA TRP A 201 1.35 -7.27 -4.35
C TRP A 201 1.85 -6.34 -5.45
N ALA A 202 1.34 -5.11 -5.50
CA ALA A 202 1.67 -4.18 -6.57
C ALA A 202 3.14 -3.72 -6.52
N PHE A 203 3.75 -3.62 -5.33
CA PHE A 203 5.15 -3.25 -5.18
C PHE A 203 6.10 -4.19 -5.94
N GLN A 204 5.71 -5.45 -6.14
CA GLN A 204 6.50 -6.45 -6.86
C GLN A 204 6.69 -6.10 -8.36
N LEU A 205 5.90 -5.16 -8.89
CA LEU A 205 6.11 -4.60 -10.24
C LEU A 205 7.45 -3.85 -10.36
N GLN A 206 8.07 -3.45 -9.26
CA GLN A 206 9.36 -2.76 -9.25
C GLN A 206 10.56 -3.70 -9.38
N GLY A 207 10.34 -5.02 -9.35
CA GLY A 207 11.38 -6.05 -9.43
C GLY A 207 11.36 -6.99 -8.22
N GLU A 208 11.91 -8.19 -8.40
CA GLU A 208 11.95 -9.23 -7.34
C GLU A 208 12.84 -8.83 -6.16
N ASP A 209 13.86 -8.01 -6.41
CA ASP A 209 14.79 -7.52 -5.39
C ASP A 209 14.24 -6.34 -4.58
N PHE A 210 13.15 -5.69 -5.04
CA PHE A 210 12.54 -4.58 -4.32
C PHE A 210 11.65 -5.10 -3.20
N ILE A 211 12.04 -4.84 -1.95
CA ILE A 211 11.27 -5.23 -0.78
C ILE A 211 11.06 -4.03 0.15
N PRO A 212 9.81 -3.57 0.38
CA PRO A 212 9.53 -2.53 1.36
C PRO A 212 9.80 -3.02 2.79
N ASP A 213 9.90 -2.10 3.75
CA ASP A 213 10.15 -2.45 5.15
C ASP A 213 8.84 -2.65 5.92
N ILE A 214 7.79 -1.93 5.49
CA ILE A 214 6.43 -2.05 6.02
C ILE A 214 5.44 -2.10 4.85
N VAL A 215 4.48 -3.02 4.90
CA VAL A 215 3.36 -3.11 3.96
C VAL A 215 2.05 -2.93 4.71
N THR A 216 1.18 -2.07 4.20
CA THR A 216 -0.18 -1.91 4.76
C THR A 216 -1.23 -2.48 3.82
N MET A 217 -2.21 -3.15 4.42
CA MET A 217 -3.25 -3.92 3.73
C MET A 217 -4.61 -3.54 4.31
N GLY A 218 -5.63 -3.49 3.48
CA GLY A 218 -7.00 -3.16 3.90
C GLY A 218 -7.99 -3.61 2.84
N LYS A 219 -9.11 -2.88 2.67
CA LYS A 219 -10.12 -3.01 1.62
C LYS A 219 -10.33 -4.45 1.08
N PRO A 220 -9.59 -4.95 0.05
CA PRO A 220 -9.81 -6.28 -0.48
C PRO A 220 -9.59 -7.42 0.52
N ILE A 221 -8.76 -7.21 1.55
CA ILE A 221 -8.35 -8.23 2.53
C ILE A 221 -9.52 -8.97 3.19
N GLY A 222 -10.64 -8.29 3.39
CA GLY A 222 -11.85 -8.85 4.01
C GLY A 222 -13.07 -8.86 3.09
N ASN A 223 -12.90 -8.70 1.78
CA ASN A 223 -14.00 -8.48 0.81
C ASN A 223 -15.00 -7.39 1.27
N GLY A 224 -14.50 -6.30 1.85
CA GLY A 224 -15.30 -5.21 2.40
C GLY A 224 -15.68 -5.34 3.89
N HIS A 225 -15.48 -6.50 4.52
CA HIS A 225 -15.54 -6.61 5.97
C HIS A 225 -14.41 -5.78 6.63
N PRO A 226 -14.64 -5.13 7.78
CA PRO A 226 -13.59 -4.42 8.52
C PRO A 226 -12.44 -5.34 8.92
N LEU A 227 -11.37 -5.28 8.14
CA LEU A 227 -10.13 -5.99 8.36
C LEU A 227 -9.03 -5.22 7.63
N ALA A 228 -7.88 -5.17 8.27
CA ALA A 228 -6.65 -4.61 7.75
C ALA A 228 -5.46 -5.31 8.40
N CYS A 229 -4.29 -5.13 7.81
CA CYS A 229 -3.06 -5.71 8.31
C CYS A 229 -1.88 -4.78 8.05
N VAL A 230 -0.93 -4.77 8.96
CA VAL A 230 0.43 -4.28 8.71
C VAL A 230 1.36 -5.47 8.75
N ALA A 231 2.16 -5.66 7.70
CA ALA A 231 3.27 -6.60 7.69
C ALA A 231 4.58 -5.82 7.77
N THR A 232 5.51 -6.24 8.62
CA THR A 232 6.80 -5.55 8.83
C THR A 232 7.92 -6.53 9.17
N THR A 233 9.15 -6.04 9.23
CA THR A 233 10.30 -6.84 9.65
C THR A 233 10.34 -7.05 11.16
N LYS A 234 11.08 -8.08 11.56
CA LYS A 234 11.34 -8.38 12.97
C LYS A 234 12.05 -7.21 13.68
N GLU A 235 13.02 -6.56 13.06
CA GLU A 235 13.75 -5.46 13.70
C GLU A 235 12.83 -4.27 14.02
N ILE A 236 11.93 -3.92 13.10
CA ILE A 236 10.96 -2.82 13.29
C ILE A 236 9.98 -3.18 14.42
N ALA A 237 9.47 -4.40 14.41
CA ALA A 237 8.56 -4.88 15.45
C ALA A 237 9.22 -4.90 16.84
N GLU A 238 10.47 -5.37 16.93
CA GLU A 238 11.24 -5.41 18.18
C GLU A 238 11.51 -4.01 18.74
N ALA A 239 11.85 -3.03 17.90
CA ALA A 239 12.03 -1.64 18.33
C ALA A 239 10.74 -1.00 18.86
N PHE A 240 9.59 -1.42 18.33
CA PHE A 240 8.29 -1.00 18.84
C PHE A 240 7.97 -1.70 20.17
N ALA A 241 8.16 -3.01 20.26
CA ALA A 241 7.95 -3.79 21.48
C ALA A 241 8.85 -3.31 22.64
N ALA A 242 10.08 -2.88 22.34
CA ALA A 242 11.04 -2.34 23.32
C ALA A 242 10.56 -1.07 24.04
N THR A 243 9.48 -0.42 23.57
CA THR A 243 8.84 0.67 24.32
C THR A 243 8.15 0.21 25.60
N GLY A 244 7.84 -1.09 25.71
CA GLY A 244 6.93 -1.63 26.71
C GLY A 244 5.45 -1.27 26.47
N VAL A 245 5.15 -0.49 25.43
CA VAL A 245 3.78 -0.16 25.04
C VAL A 245 3.30 -1.24 24.08
N GLU A 246 2.48 -2.16 24.59
CA GLU A 246 1.80 -3.13 23.75
C GLU A 246 0.88 -2.41 22.75
N TYR A 247 1.00 -2.75 21.46
CA TYR A 247 -0.04 -2.37 20.52
C TYR A 247 -1.26 -3.25 20.80
N PHE A 248 -2.29 -2.64 21.39
CA PHE A 248 -3.56 -3.28 21.64
C PHE A 248 -4.65 -2.66 20.75
N ASN A 249 -5.46 -3.51 20.14
CA ASN A 249 -6.71 -3.10 19.54
C ASN A 249 -7.84 -4.05 19.95
N THR A 250 -9.03 -3.48 20.13
CA THR A 250 -10.17 -4.25 20.64
C THR A 250 -10.66 -5.29 19.63
N PHE A 251 -10.55 -5.00 18.33
CA PHE A 251 -11.18 -5.81 17.28
C PHE A 251 -10.21 -6.31 16.20
N GLY A 252 -8.94 -5.92 16.25
CA GLY A 252 -7.97 -6.41 15.29
C GLY A 252 -7.58 -7.85 15.56
N GLY A 253 -7.50 -8.62 14.48
CA GLY A 253 -7.23 -10.05 14.54
C GLY A 253 -8.39 -10.87 15.10
N ASN A 254 -9.60 -10.30 15.20
CA ASN A 254 -10.73 -11.06 15.74
C ASN A 254 -10.98 -12.33 14.88
N PRO A 255 -11.43 -13.44 15.51
CA PRO A 255 -11.53 -14.73 14.83
C PRO A 255 -12.39 -14.71 13.56
N VAL A 256 -13.48 -13.93 13.56
CA VAL A 256 -14.40 -13.82 12.42
C VAL A 256 -13.74 -13.11 11.24
N SER A 257 -13.06 -11.98 11.48
CA SER A 257 -12.32 -11.30 10.41
C SER A 257 -11.21 -12.18 9.85
N CYS A 258 -10.48 -12.91 10.68
CA CYS A 258 -9.45 -13.85 10.21
C CYS A 258 -10.06 -15.01 9.38
N ALA A 259 -11.20 -15.57 9.77
CA ALA A 259 -11.92 -16.58 8.97
C ALA A 259 -12.34 -16.02 7.59
N ILE A 260 -12.85 -14.78 7.56
CA ILE A 260 -13.19 -14.08 6.33
C ILE A 260 -11.94 -13.87 5.46
N GLY A 261 -10.82 -13.43 6.05
CA GLY A 261 -9.56 -13.22 5.37
C GLY A 261 -9.00 -14.51 4.75
N LEU A 262 -9.07 -15.63 5.48
CA LEU A 262 -8.72 -16.96 4.98
C LEU A 262 -9.60 -17.36 3.78
N ALA A 263 -10.92 -17.19 3.89
CA ALA A 263 -11.84 -17.46 2.80
C ALA A 263 -11.57 -16.59 1.57
N VAL A 264 -11.18 -15.32 1.76
CA VAL A 264 -10.77 -14.43 0.65
C VAL A 264 -9.55 -14.99 -0.07
N LEU A 265 -8.51 -15.42 0.66
CA LEU A 265 -7.31 -16.03 0.07
C LEU A 265 -7.65 -17.30 -0.70
N ASP A 266 -8.48 -18.17 -0.12
CA ASP A 266 -8.94 -19.40 -0.77
C ASP A 266 -9.69 -19.12 -2.08
N VAL A 267 -10.57 -18.12 -2.11
CA VAL A 267 -11.30 -17.77 -3.34
C VAL A 267 -10.37 -17.21 -4.39
N ILE A 268 -9.40 -16.35 -4.01
CA ILE A 268 -8.40 -15.83 -4.96
C ILE A 268 -7.62 -16.96 -5.61
N GLU A 269 -7.22 -17.97 -4.82
CA GLU A 269 -6.46 -19.12 -5.26
C GLU A 269 -7.30 -20.09 -6.12
N LYS A 270 -8.44 -20.55 -5.60
CA LYS A 270 -9.32 -21.55 -6.25
C LYS A 270 -9.92 -21.05 -7.56
N GLU A 271 -10.30 -19.77 -7.62
CA GLU A 271 -10.89 -19.17 -8.82
C GLU A 271 -9.83 -18.52 -9.74
N HIS A 272 -8.54 -18.67 -9.42
CA HIS A 272 -7.43 -18.11 -10.19
C HIS A 272 -7.59 -16.61 -10.48
N LEU A 273 -8.11 -15.83 -9.51
CA LEU A 273 -8.52 -14.45 -9.74
C LEU A 273 -7.36 -13.52 -10.11
N GLN A 274 -6.15 -13.84 -9.68
CA GLN A 274 -4.94 -13.13 -10.08
C GLN A 274 -4.64 -13.34 -11.58
N ALA A 275 -4.74 -14.58 -12.08
CA ALA A 275 -4.58 -14.87 -13.51
C ALA A 275 -5.71 -14.21 -14.32
N HIS A 276 -6.94 -14.29 -13.81
CA HIS A 276 -8.10 -13.62 -14.42
C HIS A 276 -7.91 -12.10 -14.51
N ALA A 277 -7.36 -11.45 -13.47
CA ALA A 277 -7.05 -10.04 -13.50
C ALA A 277 -6.03 -9.69 -14.59
N THR A 278 -5.06 -10.57 -14.85
CA THR A 278 -4.11 -10.42 -15.97
C THR A 278 -4.82 -10.54 -17.31
N GLU A 279 -5.60 -11.60 -17.52
CA GLU A 279 -6.28 -11.88 -18.78
C GLU A 279 -7.27 -10.78 -19.17
N VAL A 280 -8.22 -10.48 -18.27
CA VAL A 280 -9.25 -9.47 -18.50
C VAL A 280 -8.65 -8.07 -18.50
N GLY A 281 -7.66 -7.81 -17.65
CA GLY A 281 -6.91 -6.55 -17.66
C GLY A 281 -6.26 -6.27 -19.00
N ASN A 282 -5.58 -7.26 -19.59
CA ASN A 282 -4.95 -7.15 -20.91
C ASN A 282 -5.99 -6.93 -22.01
N PHE A 283 -7.12 -7.64 -21.96
CA PHE A 283 -8.23 -7.42 -22.88
C PHE A 283 -8.76 -5.98 -22.79
N LEU A 284 -9.06 -5.50 -21.58
CA LEU A 284 -9.59 -4.16 -21.35
C LEU A 284 -8.60 -3.06 -21.77
N MET A 285 -7.31 -3.21 -21.42
CA MET A 285 -6.25 -2.29 -21.86
C MET A 285 -6.16 -2.22 -23.38
N LYS A 286 -6.20 -3.36 -24.08
CA LYS A 286 -6.20 -3.40 -25.55
C LYS A 286 -7.41 -2.66 -26.12
N THR A 287 -8.61 -2.97 -25.65
CA THR A 287 -9.84 -2.33 -26.13
C THR A 287 -9.85 -0.82 -25.86
N LEU A 288 -9.38 -0.37 -24.70
CA LEU A 288 -9.28 1.05 -24.38
C LEU A 288 -8.27 1.79 -25.27
N LYS A 289 -7.13 1.17 -25.61
CA LYS A 289 -6.18 1.71 -26.59
C LYS A 289 -6.77 1.79 -28.00
N GLU A 290 -7.60 0.82 -28.39
CA GLU A 290 -8.36 0.91 -29.65
C GLU A 290 -9.39 2.07 -29.63
N GLN A 291 -9.99 2.36 -28.47
CA GLN A 291 -10.85 3.55 -28.32
C GLN A 291 -10.04 4.85 -28.35
N GLN A 292 -8.84 4.86 -27.78
CA GLN A 292 -7.95 6.03 -27.80
C GLN A 292 -7.64 6.50 -29.22
N ILE A 293 -7.40 5.56 -30.15
CA ILE A 293 -7.20 5.87 -31.58
C ILE A 293 -8.44 6.54 -32.20
N LYS A 294 -9.65 6.16 -31.78
CA LYS A 294 -10.92 6.66 -32.32
C LYS A 294 -11.38 7.97 -31.67
N HIS A 295 -10.93 8.24 -30.45
CA HIS A 295 -11.43 9.31 -29.61
C HIS A 295 -10.26 10.18 -29.11
N PRO A 296 -9.94 11.29 -29.81
CA PRO A 296 -8.83 12.17 -29.44
C PRO A 296 -8.93 12.79 -28.03
N ILE A 297 -10.12 12.77 -27.42
CA ILE A 297 -10.31 13.19 -26.02
C ILE A 297 -9.59 12.26 -25.04
N ILE A 298 -9.25 11.03 -25.43
CA ILE A 298 -8.49 10.09 -24.61
C ILE A 298 -7.00 10.40 -24.83
N GLY A 299 -6.39 11.06 -23.85
CA GLY A 299 -4.99 11.45 -23.88
C GLY A 299 -4.05 10.28 -23.56
N ASP A 300 -4.37 9.51 -22.52
CA ASP A 300 -3.56 8.36 -22.08
C ASP A 300 -4.44 7.20 -21.57
N VAL A 301 -3.97 5.98 -21.78
CA VAL A 301 -4.53 4.73 -21.24
C VAL A 301 -3.41 3.97 -20.55
N ARG A 302 -3.45 3.98 -19.22
CA ARG A 302 -2.41 3.42 -18.35
C ARG A 302 -3.01 2.44 -17.34
N GLY A 303 -2.19 1.52 -16.86
CA GLY A 303 -2.62 0.53 -15.89
C GLY A 303 -2.02 -0.85 -16.11
N CYS A 304 -2.35 -1.75 -15.20
CA CYS A 304 -2.03 -3.17 -15.28
C CYS A 304 -3.07 -3.99 -14.50
N GLY A 305 -3.28 -5.25 -14.92
CA GLY A 305 -4.35 -6.08 -14.37
C GLY A 305 -5.70 -5.35 -14.42
N LEU A 306 -6.42 -5.37 -13.31
CA LEU A 306 -7.70 -4.66 -13.15
C LEU A 306 -7.55 -3.34 -12.39
N PHE A 307 -6.43 -2.66 -12.59
CA PHE A 307 -6.17 -1.29 -12.15
C PHE A 307 -5.82 -0.43 -13.37
N ILE A 308 -6.80 0.30 -13.90
CA ILE A 308 -6.72 0.99 -15.20
C ILE A 308 -7.26 2.40 -15.08
N GLY A 309 -6.53 3.37 -15.63
CA GLY A 309 -6.92 4.76 -15.78
C GLY A 309 -7.06 5.15 -17.25
N VAL A 310 -8.07 5.95 -17.55
CA VAL A 310 -8.30 6.57 -18.85
C VAL A 310 -8.29 8.07 -18.65
N ASP A 311 -7.24 8.72 -19.12
CA ASP A 311 -6.99 10.14 -18.93
C ASP A 311 -7.65 10.93 -20.06
N LEU A 312 -8.62 11.77 -19.70
CA LEU A 312 -9.32 12.61 -20.66
C LEU A 312 -8.68 14.00 -20.72
N ILE A 313 -8.33 14.43 -21.94
CA ILE A 313 -7.80 15.76 -22.23
C ILE A 313 -8.91 16.66 -22.77
N LYS A 314 -8.77 17.98 -22.57
CA LYS A 314 -9.67 19.01 -23.11
C LYS A 314 -9.03 19.72 -24.27
#